data_AF-A0A357EGE9-F1
#
_entry.id   AF-A0A357EGE9-F1
#
_cell.length_a   1.000
_cell.length_b   1.000
_cell.length_c   1.000
_cell.angle_alpha   90.00
_cell.angle_beta   90.00
_cell.angle_gamma   90.00
#
_symmetry.space_group_name_H-M   'P 1'
#
loop_
_entity.id
_entity.type
_entity.pdbx_description
1 polymer ?
#
loop_
_entity_poly.entity_id
_entity_poly.type
_entity_poly.pdbx_seq_one_letter_code
_entity_poly.pdbx_strand_id
1 'polypeptide(L)'
;MKDLIGQPIHPGEVLGEVYMKSAQPPLSVRDVAESIDVSPRELVNFLEGQRPATMPLAARLAMRFRTTPAYWLGLQALYDTRSHASKLATVRPLTTKQPRR
;
A
#
# COMPACT_ATOMS: atom_id res chain seq x y z
N MET A 1 13.55 -16.52 2.64
CA MET A 1 12.36 -15.81 3.16
C MET A 1 12.64 -15.10 4.49
N LYS A 2 13.83 -14.49 4.66
CA LYS A 2 14.27 -13.95 5.96
C LYS A 2 14.28 -12.41 6.02
N ASP A 3 14.01 -11.76 4.88
CA ASP A 3 14.17 -10.31 4.73
C ASP A 3 12.85 -9.53 4.69
N LEU A 4 11.69 -10.20 4.59
CA LEU A 4 10.36 -9.57 4.57
C LEU A 4 9.86 -9.08 5.95
N ILE A 5 10.52 -9.45 7.05
CA ILE A 5 10.09 -9.07 8.41
C ILE A 5 10.64 -7.68 8.78
N GLY A 6 11.69 -7.19 8.09
CA GLY A 6 12.39 -5.96 8.44
C GLY A 6 12.04 -4.73 7.59
N GLN A 7 11.65 -4.89 6.32
CA GLN A 7 11.41 -3.75 5.43
C GLN A 7 9.92 -3.44 5.23
N PRO A 8 9.54 -2.15 5.25
CA PRO A 8 8.20 -1.74 4.84
C PRO A 8 8.01 -2.05 3.35
N ILE A 9 6.98 -2.83 3.01
CA ILE A 9 6.66 -3.18 1.62
C ILE A 9 5.61 -2.19 1.12
N HIS A 10 5.91 -1.45 0.06
CA HIS A 10 4.97 -0.48 -0.50
C HIS A 10 3.79 -1.20 -1.19
N PRO A 11 2.55 -0.69 -1.13
CA PRO A 11 1.42 -1.29 -1.84
C PRO A 11 1.65 -1.47 -3.35
N GLY A 12 2.45 -0.59 -3.95
CA GLY A 12 2.89 -0.68 -5.35
C GLY A 12 3.75 -1.92 -5.64
N GLU A 13 4.64 -2.30 -4.72
CA GLU A 13 5.42 -3.55 -4.86
C GLU A 13 4.48 -4.77 -4.80
N VAL A 14 3.49 -4.75 -3.91
CA VAL A 14 2.47 -5.80 -3.84
C VAL A 14 1.68 -5.90 -5.16
N LEU A 15 1.27 -4.77 -5.73
CA LEU A 15 0.60 -4.74 -7.03
C LEU A 15 1.48 -5.37 -8.12
N GLY A 16 2.76 -4.98 -8.19
CA GLY A 16 3.71 -5.48 -9.18
C GLY A 16 3.94 -7.00 -9.07
N GLU A 17 4.29 -7.50 -7.88
CA GLU A 17 4.66 -8.90 -7.70
C GLU A 17 3.46 -9.85 -7.66
N VAL A 18 2.45 -9.52 -6.84
CA VAL A 18 1.36 -10.45 -6.50
C VAL A 18 0.23 -10.43 -7.53
N TYR A 19 0.03 -9.31 -8.23
CA TYR A 19 -1.08 -9.18 -9.18
C TYR A 19 -0.61 -9.08 -10.63
N MET A 20 0.40 -8.26 -10.93
CA MET A 20 0.81 -8.05 -12.32
C MET A 20 1.68 -9.19 -12.85
N LYS A 21 2.78 -9.52 -12.16
CA LYS A 21 3.70 -10.59 -12.58
C LYS A 21 3.11 -11.99 -12.43
N SER A 22 2.27 -12.19 -11.42
CA SER A 22 1.64 -13.49 -11.13
C SER A 22 0.42 -13.80 -11.99
N ALA A 23 -0.09 -12.84 -12.77
CA ALA A 23 -1.18 -13.06 -13.72
C ALA A 23 -0.73 -13.92 -14.92
N GLN A 24 -1.69 -14.58 -15.57
CA GLN A 24 -1.47 -15.36 -16.80
C GLN A 24 -2.45 -14.91 -17.90
N PRO A 25 -1.96 -14.22 -18.96
CA PRO A 25 -0.59 -13.71 -19.12
C PRO A 25 -0.25 -12.60 -18.09
N PRO A 26 1.04 -12.31 -17.84
CA PRO A 26 1.44 -11.17 -17.01
C PRO A 26 0.87 -9.87 -17.54
N LEU A 27 0.40 -9.01 -16.63
CA LEU A 27 -0.21 -7.74 -17.00
C LEU A 27 0.86 -6.66 -17.21
N SER A 28 0.74 -5.89 -18.29
CA SER A 28 1.58 -4.71 -18.48
C SER A 28 1.09 -3.52 -17.67
N VAL A 29 1.97 -2.55 -17.40
CA VAL A 29 1.60 -1.27 -16.77
C VAL A 29 0.48 -0.59 -17.55
N ARG A 30 0.56 -0.62 -18.89
CA ARG A 30 -0.42 0.01 -19.74
C ARG A 30 -1.80 -0.64 -19.57
N ASP A 31 -1.87 -1.97 -19.58
CA ASP A 31 -3.15 -2.69 -19.41
C ASP A 31 -3.81 -2.37 -18.07
N VAL A 32 -3.01 -2.34 -17.00
CA VAL A 32 -3.53 -2.04 -15.67
C VAL A 32 -3.97 -0.58 -15.60
N ALA A 33 -3.14 0.36 -16.06
CA ALA A 33 -3.42 1.80 -16.01
C ALA A 33 -4.70 2.14 -16.77
N GLU A 34 -4.86 1.63 -17.99
CA GLU A 34 -6.08 1.78 -18.79
C GLU A 34 -7.29 1.18 -18.06
N SER A 35 -7.16 -0.02 -17.47
CA SER A 35 -8.28 -0.69 -16.78
C SER A 35 -8.75 -0.01 -15.50
N ILE A 36 -7.90 0.84 -14.89
CA ILE A 36 -8.21 1.59 -13.66
C ILE A 36 -8.30 3.10 -13.89
N ASP A 37 -8.35 3.54 -15.16
CA ASP A 37 -8.52 4.93 -15.58
C ASP A 37 -7.45 5.89 -15.03
N VAL A 38 -6.20 5.45 -14.89
CA VAL A 38 -5.07 6.30 -14.47
C VAL A 38 -4.05 6.42 -15.58
N SER A 39 -3.22 7.46 -15.53
CA SER A 39 -2.10 7.55 -16.48
C SER A 39 -1.07 6.44 -16.20
N PRO A 40 -0.41 5.87 -17.23
CA PRO A 40 0.68 4.90 -17.02
C PRO A 40 1.78 5.45 -16.11
N ARG A 41 2.07 6.76 -16.19
CA ARG A 41 3.06 7.43 -15.34
C ARG A 41 2.64 7.41 -13.87
N GLU A 42 1.38 7.65 -13.55
CA GLU A 42 0.88 7.55 -12.18
C GLU A 42 1.01 6.13 -11.64
N LEU A 43 0.71 5.13 -12.48
CA LEU A 43 0.87 3.74 -12.08
C LEU A 43 2.34 3.37 -11.87
N VAL A 44 3.25 3.80 -12.74
CA VAL A 44 4.70 3.60 -12.55
C VAL A 44 5.17 4.21 -11.25
N ASN A 45 4.83 5.47 -10.98
CA ASN A 45 5.23 6.13 -9.73
C ASN A 45 4.66 5.42 -8.49
N PHE A 46 3.46 4.84 -8.60
CA PHE A 46 2.88 4.03 -7.53
C PHE A 46 3.65 2.71 -7.34
N LEU A 47 3.96 2.00 -8.43
CA LEU A 47 4.76 0.76 -8.42
C LEU A 47 6.17 0.98 -7.85
N GLU A 48 6.78 2.13 -8.14
CA GLU A 48 8.10 2.55 -7.65
C GLU A 48 8.09 3.09 -6.21
N GLY A 49 6.93 3.13 -5.54
CA GLY A 49 6.83 3.63 -4.16
C GLY A 49 6.94 5.15 -4.01
N GLN A 50 6.86 5.91 -5.11
CA GLN A 50 6.95 7.37 -5.11
C GLN A 50 5.62 8.05 -4.78
N ARG A 51 4.49 7.33 -4.87
CA ARG A 51 3.16 7.82 -4.50
C ARG A 51 2.44 6.80 -3.63
N PRO A 52 1.70 7.24 -2.60
CA PRO A 52 0.94 6.34 -1.74
C PRO A 52 -0.32 5.81 -2.44
N ALA A 53 -0.89 4.74 -1.89
CA ALA A 53 -2.24 4.31 -2.23
C ALA A 53 -3.25 5.32 -1.66
N THR A 54 -3.78 6.19 -2.52
CA THR A 54 -4.86 7.11 -2.16
C THR A 54 -6.21 6.39 -2.21
N MET A 55 -7.24 6.95 -1.55
CA MET A 55 -8.60 6.36 -1.59
C MET A 55 -9.12 6.15 -3.04
N PRO A 56 -9.03 7.12 -3.97
CA PRO A 56 -9.45 6.88 -5.36
C PRO A 56 -8.70 5.73 -6.04
N LEU A 57 -7.36 5.68 -5.89
CA LEU A 57 -6.55 4.60 -6.47
C LEU A 57 -6.89 3.25 -5.86
N ALA A 58 -7.01 3.18 -4.53
CA ALA A 58 -7.40 1.98 -3.80
C ALA A 58 -8.77 1.44 -4.25
N ALA A 59 -9.75 2.33 -4.47
CA ALA A 59 -11.06 1.94 -4.98
C ALA A 59 -10.99 1.34 -6.38
N ARG A 60 -10.21 1.94 -7.28
CA ARG A 60 -10.04 1.47 -8.66
C ARG A 60 -9.31 0.12 -8.70
N LEU A 61 -8.24 -0.03 -7.91
CA LEU A 61 -7.53 -1.31 -7.77
C LEU A 61 -8.44 -2.40 -7.18
N ALA A 62 -9.27 -2.07 -6.19
CA ALA A 62 -10.22 -3.01 -5.61
C ALA A 62 -11.20 -3.57 -6.63
N MET A 63 -11.78 -2.69 -7.47
CA MET A 63 -12.67 -3.10 -8.56
C MET A 63 -11.95 -4.00 -9.57
N ARG A 64 -10.71 -3.65 -9.96
CA ARG A 64 -9.94 -4.41 -10.96
C ARG A 64 -9.53 -5.79 -10.47
N PHE A 65 -9.06 -5.88 -9.22
CA PHE A 65 -8.45 -7.10 -8.68
C PHE A 65 -9.35 -7.89 -7.72
N ARG A 66 -10.64 -7.55 -7.66
CA ARG A 66 -11.65 -8.19 -6.78
C ARG A 66 -11.21 -8.23 -5.31
N THR A 67 -10.67 -7.10 -4.84
CA THR A 67 -10.32 -6.89 -3.43
C THR A 67 -11.20 -5.79 -2.82
N THR A 68 -10.76 -5.18 -1.73
CA THR A 68 -11.46 -4.05 -1.11
C THR A 68 -10.57 -2.81 -1.09
N PRO A 69 -11.13 -1.59 -1.11
CA PRO A 69 -10.32 -0.37 -0.95
C PRO A 69 -9.54 -0.38 0.38
N ALA A 70 -10.17 -0.93 1.44
CA ALA A 70 -9.56 -1.07 2.76
C ALA A 70 -8.30 -1.96 2.76
N TYR A 71 -8.26 -2.99 1.90
CA TYR A 71 -7.06 -3.82 1.74
C TYR A 71 -5.85 -2.97 1.29
N TRP A 72 -6.01 -2.19 0.23
CA TRP A 72 -4.93 -1.35 -0.31
C TRP A 72 -4.51 -0.23 0.65
N LEU A 73 -5.48 0.41 1.30
CA LEU A 73 -5.20 1.43 2.32
C LEU A 73 -4.54 0.83 3.57
N GLY A 74 -4.90 -0.40 3.92
CA GLY A 74 -4.25 -1.15 5.00
C GLY A 74 -2.78 -1.42 4.71
N LEU A 75 -2.45 -1.82 3.48
CA LEU A 75 -1.06 -1.96 3.04
C LEU A 75 -0.31 -0.62 3.15
N GLN A 76 -0.94 0.49 2.75
CA GLN A 76 -0.32 1.81 2.86
C GLN A 76 -0.06 2.19 4.32
N ALA A 77 -1.04 1.99 5.20
CA ALA A 77 -0.88 2.28 6.63
C ALA A 77 0.24 1.45 7.28
N LEU A 78 0.36 0.17 6.90
CA LEU A 78 1.46 -0.70 7.35
C LEU A 78 2.81 -0.19 6.85
N TYR A 79 2.89 0.19 5.57
CA TYR A 79 4.09 0.78 4.97
C TYR A 79 4.49 2.08 5.66
N ASP A 80 3.55 3.00 5.84
CA ASP A 80 3.77 4.31 6.46
C ASP A 80 4.22 4.15 7.91
N THR A 81 3.57 3.27 8.68
CA THR A 81 3.92 3.02 10.08
C THR A 81 5.34 2.50 10.21
N ARG A 82 5.73 1.51 9.39
CA ARG A 82 7.06 0.90 9.45
C ARG A 82 8.15 1.84 8.92
N SER A 83 7.87 2.62 7.88
CA SER A 83 8.80 3.62 7.34
C SER A 83 8.99 4.83 8.28
N HIS A 84 8.00 5.15 9.12
CA HIS A 84 8.04 6.30 10.03
C HIS A 84 8.24 5.91 11.51
N ALA A 85 8.35 4.62 11.85
CA ALA A 85 8.46 4.14 13.24
C ALA A 85 9.60 4.80 14.04
N SER A 86 10.70 5.19 13.38
CA SER A 86 11.83 5.90 14.00
C SER A 86 11.49 7.34 14.44
N LYS A 87 10.49 7.99 13.83
CA LYS A 87 10.20 9.42 14.01
C LYS A 87 9.19 9.75 15.12
N LEU A 88 8.53 8.75 15.72
CA LEU A 88 7.42 8.95 16.67
C LEU A 88 7.84 9.00 18.15
N ALA A 89 9.13 8.90 18.46
CA ALA A 89 9.65 8.78 19.84
C ALA A 89 9.39 10.00 20.75
N THR A 90 8.88 11.11 20.22
CA THR A 90 8.70 12.37 20.94
C THR A 90 7.30 12.58 21.54
N VAL A 91 6.32 11.74 21.21
CA VAL A 91 4.94 11.89 21.72
C VAL A 91 4.77 11.08 23.01
N ARG A 92 4.56 11.76 24.14
CA ARG A 92 4.31 11.11 25.44
C ARG A 92 2.85 10.65 25.53
N PRO A 93 2.56 9.38 25.88
CA PRO A 93 1.20 8.89 26.03
C PRO A 93 0.45 9.65 27.13
N LEU A 94 -0.82 9.98 26.87
CA LEU A 94 -1.71 10.47 27.92
C LEU A 94 -1.86 9.36 28.98
N THR A 95 -1.37 9.62 30.18
CA THR A 95 -1.51 8.69 31.30
C THR A 95 -2.93 8.83 31.83
N THR A 96 -3.84 7.94 31.45
CA THR A 96 -5.12 7.82 32.13
C THR A 96 -4.84 7.23 33.51
N LYS A 97 -5.06 8.03 34.57
CA LYS A 97 -5.14 7.46 35.92
C LYS A 97 -6.26 6.43 35.91
N GLN A 98 -5.89 5.16 36.08
CA GLN A 98 -6.84 4.07 36.30
C GLN A 98 -7.78 4.49 37.45
N PRO A 99 -9.11 4.54 37.26
CA PRO A 99 -10.00 4.77 38.38
C PRO A 99 -9.80 3.59 39.35
N ARG A 100 -9.36 3.90 40.58
CA ARG A 100 -9.29 2.90 41.64
C ARG A 100 -10.71 2.40 41.89
N ARG A 101 -10.92 1.10 41.71
CA ARG A 101 -12.11 0.41 42.22
C ARG A 101 -11.96 0.21 43.73
#